data_AF-A0A4S8LG28-F1
#
_entry.id   AF-A0A4S8LG28-F1
#
_cell.length_a   1.000
_cell.length_b   1.000
_cell.length_c   1.000
_cell.angle_alpha   90.00
_cell.angle_beta   90.00
_cell.angle_gamma   90.00
#
_symmetry.space_group_name_H-M   'P 1'
#
loop_
_entity.id
_entity.type
_entity.pdbx_description
1 polymer ?
#
loop_
_entity_poly.entity_id
_entity_poly.type
_entity_poly.pdbx_seq_one_letter_code
_entity_poly.pdbx_strand_id
1 'polypeptide(L)' 'TAAAALEERSCTIHDQDGNFYDLNPLSANSDYEFTSPGGHRFVLNVCRPIHGETWNLQVDDPADVAGFIRRDHGDFSIG' A
#
# COMPACT_ATOMS: atom_id res chain seq x y z
N THR A 1 5.20 -18.28 23.66
CA THR A 1 4.93 -16.85 23.93
C THR A 1 4.41 -16.23 22.65
N ALA A 2 3.10 -15.98 22.59
CA ALA A 2 2.37 -15.47 21.42
C ALA A 2 2.45 -13.93 21.31
N ALA A 3 3.66 -13.38 21.50
CA ALA A 3 3.92 -11.94 21.48
C ALA A 3 4.63 -11.46 20.20
N ALA A 4 4.99 -12.38 19.30
CA ALA A 4 5.66 -12.06 18.02
C ALA A 4 4.72 -12.09 16.80
N ALA A 5 3.43 -12.41 17.01
CA ALA A 5 2.41 -12.41 15.97
C ALA A 5 1.50 -11.17 16.01
N LEU A 6 1.81 -10.20 16.88
CA LEU A 6 1.21 -8.87 16.90
C LEU A 6 2.21 -7.89 16.27
N GLU A 7 2.11 -7.80 14.94
CA GLU A 7 1.98 -6.51 14.24
C GLU A 7 3.19 -5.56 14.20
N GLU A 8 4.39 -6.09 13.96
CA GLU A 8 5.22 -5.44 12.94
C GLU A 8 4.90 -6.14 11.63
N ARG A 9 4.14 -5.50 10.74
CA ARG A 9 4.04 -5.90 9.33
C ARG A 9 5.44 -5.73 8.74
N SER A 10 6.34 -6.68 9.03
CA SER A 10 7.75 -6.56 8.70
C SER A 10 7.86 -6.41 7.19
N CYS A 11 8.24 -5.22 6.74
CA CYS A 11 8.46 -4.91 5.34
C CYS A 11 9.80 -5.48 4.85
N THR A 12 10.16 -6.65 5.37
CA THR A 12 11.44 -7.31 5.19
C THR A 12 11.20 -8.79 4.95
N ILE A 13 12.06 -9.42 4.15
CA ILE A 13 11.95 -10.84 3.82
C ILE A 13 13.33 -11.45 3.58
N HIS A 14 13.47 -12.73 3.93
CA HIS A 14 14.58 -13.57 3.48
C HIS A 14 14.10 -14.53 2.40
N ASP A 15 14.85 -14.67 1.31
CA ASP A 15 14.57 -15.69 0.30
C ASP A 15 15.16 -17.07 0.68
N GLN A 16 14.97 -18.05 -0.21
CA GLN A 16 15.44 -19.43 0.01
C GLN A 16 16.96 -19.56 -0.04
N ASP A 17 17.64 -18.62 -0.69
CA ASP A 17 19.10 -18.56 -0.80
C ASP A 17 19.74 -17.80 0.39
N GLY A 18 18.90 -17.24 1.27
CA GLY A 18 19.32 -16.49 2.45
C GLY A 18 19.55 -15.00 2.21
N ASN A 19 19.23 -14.48 1.02
CA ASN A 19 19.33 -13.04 0.75
C ASN A 19 18.29 -12.27 1.59
N PHE A 20 18.68 -11.11 2.09
CA PHE A 20 17.82 -10.22 2.86
C PHE A 20 17.35 -9.04 2.02
N TYR A 21 16.05 -8.79 2.04
CA TYR A 21 15.42 -7.67 1.37
C TYR A 21 14.71 -6.80 2.40
N ASP A 22 15.01 -5.50 2.38
CA ASP A 22 14.38 -4.50 3.23
C ASP A 22 13.66 -3.47 2.36
N LEU A 23 12.33 -3.44 2.45
CA LEU A 23 11.45 -2.51 1.76
C LEU A 23 10.98 -1.37 2.66
N ASN A 24 11.39 -1.30 3.94
CA ASN A 24 11.07 -0.17 4.82
C ASN A 24 11.44 1.20 4.24
N PRO A 25 12.53 1.37 3.46
CA PRO A 25 12.81 2.65 2.79
C PRO A 25 11.71 3.11 1.83
N LEU A 26 10.83 2.20 1.37
CA LEU A 26 9.68 2.51 0.53
C LEU A 26 8.40 2.78 1.34
N SER A 27 8.41 2.61 2.66
CA SER A 27 7.29 2.97 3.54
C SER A 27 7.25 4.50 3.73
N ALA A 28 6.88 5.20 2.67
CA ALA A 28 7.07 6.64 2.55
C ALA A 28 5.93 7.44 3.21
N ASN A 29 6.25 8.62 3.75
CA ASN A 29 5.24 9.58 4.24
C ASN A 29 4.50 10.31 3.10
N SER A 30 4.76 9.93 1.86
CA SER A 30 4.11 10.39 0.65
C SER A 30 3.75 9.18 -0.20
N ASP A 31 2.69 9.29 -1.00
CA ASP A 31 2.27 8.18 -1.85
C ASP A 31 3.04 8.14 -3.16
N TYR A 32 3.24 6.92 -3.67
CA TYR A 32 3.75 6.70 -5.02
C TYR A 32 2.60 6.79 -6.01
N GLU A 33 2.85 7.49 -7.10
CA GLU A 33 1.87 7.65 -8.16
C GLU A 33 2.46 7.28 -9.51
N PHE A 34 1.65 6.61 -10.33
CA PHE A 34 1.99 6.40 -11.74
C PHE A 34 0.73 6.32 -12.59
N THR A 35 0.88 6.64 -13.87
CA THR A 35 -0.19 6.51 -14.87
C THR A 35 0.12 5.31 -15.75
N SER A 36 -0.82 4.37 -15.87
CA SER A 36 -0.67 3.23 -16.76
C SER A 36 -0.73 3.66 -18.24
N PRO A 37 -0.27 2.83 -19.18
CA PRO A 37 -0.43 3.11 -20.61
C PRO A 37 -1.89 3.32 -21.04
N GLY A 38 -2.86 2.78 -20.29
CA GLY A 38 -4.30 2.99 -20.50
C GLY A 38 -4.85 4.30 -19.92
N GLY A 39 -4.01 5.15 -19.31
CA GLY A 39 -4.39 6.44 -18.75
C GLY A 39 -4.96 6.39 -17.33
N HIS A 40 -4.94 5.24 -16.66
CA HIS A 40 -5.40 5.13 -15.27
C HIS A 40 -4.32 5.60 -14.31
N ARG A 41 -4.67 6.49 -13.37
CA ARG A 41 -3.79 6.94 -12.28
C ARG A 41 -3.90 5.97 -11.10
N PHE A 42 -2.76 5.41 -10.74
CA PHE A 42 -2.57 4.54 -9.57
C PHE A 42 -1.91 5.37 -8.47
N VAL A 43 -2.39 5.18 -7.25
CA VAL A 43 -1.82 5.75 -6.02
C VAL A 43 -1.63 4.60 -5.05
N LEU A 44 -0.44 4.44 -4.50
CA LEU A 44 -0.16 3.39 -3.52
C LEU A 44 0.97 3.76 -2.57
N ASN A 45 1.10 2.99 -1.50
CA ASN A 45 2.22 3.03 -0.60
C ASN A 45 2.71 1.59 -0.30
N VAL A 46 3.93 1.45 0.22
CA VAL A 46 4.53 0.13 0.47
C VAL A 46 4.51 -0.17 1.97
N CYS A 47 3.89 -1.29 2.34
CA CYS A 47 3.76 -1.77 3.74
C CYS A 47 3.08 -0.78 4.70
N ARG A 48 2.30 0.17 4.19
CA ARG A 48 1.49 1.10 4.97
C ARG A 48 0.29 1.57 4.17
N PRO A 49 -0.74 2.12 4.82
CA PRO A 49 -1.83 2.78 4.13
C PRO A 49 -1.36 4.01 3.35
N ILE A 50 -2.14 4.39 2.35
CA ILE A 50 -1.99 5.65 1.62
C ILE A 50 -2.10 6.85 2.57
N HIS A 51 -1.33 7.89 2.29
CA HIS A 51 -1.32 9.13 3.08
C HIS A 51 -2.32 10.16 2.56
N GLY A 52 -2.57 10.17 1.25
CA GLY A 52 -3.43 11.13 0.58
C GLY A 52 -4.92 10.92 0.84
N GLU A 53 -5.72 11.92 0.47
CA GLU A 53 -7.17 11.82 0.60
C GLU A 53 -7.77 10.92 -0.50
N THR A 54 -8.69 10.05 -0.06
CA THR A 54 -9.51 9.23 -0.95
C THR A 54 -10.87 9.88 -1.17
N TRP A 55 -11.45 9.63 -2.35
CA TRP A 55 -12.74 10.19 -2.75
C TRP A 55 -13.74 9.07 -3.05
N ASN A 56 -14.86 9.05 -2.32
CA ASN A 56 -15.93 8.07 -2.51
C ASN A 56 -15.42 6.61 -2.55
N LEU A 57 -14.46 6.28 -1.70
CA LEU A 57 -13.88 4.95 -1.61
C LEU A 57 -14.84 4.01 -0.87
N GLN A 58 -15.28 2.95 -1.52
CA GLN A 58 -16.28 2.01 -1.00
C GLN A 58 -15.60 0.79 -0.39
N VAL A 59 -15.14 0.91 0.86
CA VAL A 59 -14.58 -0.20 1.66
C VAL A 59 -15.03 -0.04 3.12
N ASP A 60 -14.93 -1.12 3.90
CA ASP A 60 -15.33 -1.11 5.32
C ASP A 60 -14.40 -0.22 6.17
N ASP A 61 -13.10 -0.21 5.88
CA ASP A 61 -12.10 0.64 6.54
C ASP A 61 -11.18 1.33 5.52
N PRO A 62 -11.48 2.59 5.14
CA PRO A 62 -10.66 3.36 4.22
C PRO A 62 -9.25 3.68 4.75
N ALA A 63 -9.03 3.59 6.06
CA ALA A 63 -7.75 3.94 6.68
C ALA A 63 -6.69 2.83 6.55
N ASP A 64 -7.05 1.60 6.16
CA ASP A 64 -6.10 0.49 5.94
C ASP A 64 -5.77 0.26 4.46
N VAL A 65 -6.30 1.08 3.56
CA VAL A 65 -6.09 0.94 2.11
C VAL A 65 -4.67 1.36 1.74
N ALA A 66 -3.90 0.45 1.16
CA ALA A 66 -2.51 0.68 0.73
C ALA A 66 -2.40 1.07 -0.75
N GLY A 67 -3.47 0.95 -1.53
CA GLY A 67 -3.52 1.46 -2.89
C GLY A 67 -4.92 1.58 -3.49
N PHE A 68 -5.06 2.52 -4.42
CA PHE A 68 -6.28 2.71 -5.18
C PHE A 68 -6.01 3.19 -6.62
N ILE A 69 -7.04 3.08 -7.46
CA ILE A 69 -7.08 3.77 -8.75
C ILE A 69 -8.17 4.83 -8.74
N ARG A 70 -7.89 5.99 -9.36
CA ARG A 70 -8.89 7.06 -9.50
C ARG A 70 -9.77 6.82 -10.72
N ARG A 71 -11.10 6.84 -10.52
CA ARG A 71 -12.11 6.74 -11.57
C ARG A 71 -13.05 7.94 -11.52
N ASP A 72 -13.88 8.11 -12.54
CA ASP A 72 -14.78 9.26 -12.70
C ASP A 72 -15.81 9.45 -11.57
N HIS A 73 -16.11 8.39 -10.82
CA HIS A 73 -17.13 8.40 -9.77
C HIS A 73 -16.63 7.94 -8.40
N GLY A 74 -15.31 7.89 -8.22
CA GLY A 74 -14.71 7.51 -6.95
C GLY A 74 -13.40 6.77 -7.14
N ASP A 75 -12.69 6.65 -6.03
CA ASP A 75 -11.52 5.82 -5.94
C ASP A 75 -11.95 4.36 -5.74
N PHE A 76 -11.19 3.46 -6.35
CA PHE A 76 -11.40 2.02 -6.25
C PHE A 76 -10.19 1.40 -5.57
N SER A 77 -10.41 0.79 -4.40
CA SER A 77 -9.34 0.09 -3.67
C SER A 77 -8.82 -1.08 -4.50
N ILE A 78 -7.50 -1.23 -4.51
CA ILE A 78 -6.81 -2.38 -5.09
C ILE A 78 -6.06 -3.20 -4.02
N GLY A 79 -6.11 -2.78 -2.76
CA GLY A 79 -5.42 -3.39 -1.63
C GLY A 79 -5.18 -2.40 -0.50
#